data_AF-A0A327M7T1-F1
#
_entry.id   AF-A0A327M7T1-F1
#
_cell.length_a   1.000
_cell.length_b   1.000
_cell.length_c   1.000
_cell.angle_alpha   90.00
_cell.angle_beta   90.00
_cell.angle_gamma   90.00
#
_symmetry.space_group_name_H-M   'P 1'
#
loop_
_entity.id
_entity.type
_entity.pdbx_description
1 polymer ?
#
loop_
_entity_poly.entity_id
_entity_poly.type
_entity_poly.pdbx_seq_one_letter_code
_entity_poly.pdbx_strand_id
1 'polypeptide(L)'
;MATDADLYAAQTQLEDAYLQALQRAHALSIVRLYEETFHQLDDLPLGEQVARLNHARDIIREAAAGRTDAPELHMLSGPPGSRIGALR
;
A
#
# COMPACT_ATOMS: atom_id res chain seq x y z
N MET A 1 7.66 13.70 -15.49
CA MET A 1 6.20 13.64 -15.21
C MET A 1 5.83 12.18 -15.20
N ALA A 2 4.99 11.74 -14.26
CA ALA A 2 4.46 10.37 -14.28
C ALA A 2 3.55 10.20 -15.51
N THR A 3 3.49 8.99 -16.04
CA THR A 3 2.69 8.59 -17.21
C THR A 3 1.70 7.49 -16.84
N ASP A 4 0.68 7.26 -17.68
CA ASP A 4 -0.29 6.19 -17.46
C ASP A 4 0.37 4.79 -17.41
N ALA A 5 1.49 4.63 -18.12
CA ALA A 5 2.30 3.43 -18.06
C ALA A 5 2.96 3.24 -16.67
N ASP A 6 3.38 4.33 -16.02
CA ASP A 6 3.93 4.29 -14.66
C ASP A 6 2.84 3.92 -13.64
N LEU A 7 1.61 4.41 -13.85
CA LEU A 7 0.45 4.05 -13.04
C LEU A 7 0.14 2.55 -13.16
N TYR A 8 0.07 2.04 -14.40
CA TYR A 8 -0.21 0.63 -14.66
C TYR A 8 0.88 -0.29 -14.07
N ALA A 9 2.15 0.11 -14.19
CA ALA A 9 3.27 -0.62 -13.60
C ALA A 9 3.17 -0.65 -12.06
N ALA A 10 2.84 0.49 -11.42
CA ALA A 10 2.68 0.56 -9.98
C ALA A 10 1.49 -0.28 -9.47
N GLN A 11 0.37 -0.29 -10.21
CA GLN A 11 -0.79 -1.15 -9.90
C GLN A 11 -0.43 -2.63 -9.97
N THR A 12 0.24 -3.05 -11.05
CA THR A 12 0.70 -4.45 -11.23
C THR A 12 1.61 -4.89 -10.08
N GLN A 13 2.58 -4.04 -9.71
CA GLN A 13 3.51 -4.36 -8.64
C GLN A 13 2.84 -4.42 -7.25
N LEU A 14 1.82 -3.60 -7.02
CA LEU A 14 1.03 -3.65 -5.79
C LEU A 14 0.22 -4.95 -5.70
N GLU A 15 -0.36 -5.39 -6.81
CA GLU A 15 -1.12 -6.64 -6.90
C GLU A 15 -0.21 -7.86 -6.63
N ASP A 16 0.98 -7.90 -7.21
CA ASP A 16 1.95 -8.96 -6.92
C ASP A 16 2.35 -9.00 -5.44
N ALA A 17 2.59 -7.84 -4.83
CA ALA A 17 2.91 -7.75 -3.40
C ALA A 17 1.73 -8.24 -2.55
N TYR A 18 0.50 -7.84 -2.90
CA TYR A 18 -0.74 -8.26 -2.25
C TYR A 18 -0.88 -9.79 -2.26
N LEU A 19 -0.72 -10.43 -3.42
CA LEU A 19 -0.81 -11.89 -3.56
C LEU A 19 0.26 -12.62 -2.74
N GLN A 20 1.49 -12.11 -2.72
CA GLN A 20 2.58 -12.69 -1.92
C GLN A 20 2.32 -12.58 -0.41
N ALA A 21 1.70 -11.48 0.01
CA ALA A 21 1.46 -11.23 1.42
C ALA A 21 0.24 -11.98 1.95
N LEU A 22 -0.78 -12.20 1.12
CA LEU A 22 -1.91 -13.11 1.39
C LEU A 22 -1.46 -14.54 1.74
N GLN A 23 -0.34 -15.00 1.18
CA GLN A 23 0.22 -16.32 1.45
C GLN A 23 0.95 -16.42 2.80
N ARG A 24 1.30 -15.28 3.43
CA ARG A 24 2.21 -15.23 4.59
C ARG A 24 1.64 -14.52 5.82
N ALA A 25 0.71 -13.59 5.65
CA ALA A 25 0.19 -12.73 6.71
C ALA A 25 -1.34 -12.83 6.84
N HIS A 26 -1.89 -12.32 7.95
CA HIS A 26 -3.32 -12.21 8.18
C HIS A 26 -4.01 -11.46 7.03
N ALA A 27 -4.64 -12.22 6.13
CA ALA A 27 -5.27 -11.79 4.88
C ALA A 27 -6.12 -10.51 5.00
N LEU A 28 -6.82 -10.35 6.13
CA LEU A 28 -7.79 -9.29 6.34
C LEU A 28 -7.20 -7.87 6.37
N SER A 29 -6.00 -7.69 6.93
CA SER A 29 -5.38 -6.35 7.03
C SER A 29 -4.74 -5.92 5.71
N ILE A 30 -4.28 -6.90 4.93
CA ILE A 30 -3.67 -6.69 3.62
C ILE A 30 -4.74 -6.39 2.55
N VAL A 31 -5.87 -7.10 2.59
CA VAL A 31 -7.05 -6.82 1.75
C VAL A 31 -7.54 -5.39 1.97
N ARG A 32 -7.68 -4.97 3.24
CA ARG A 32 -8.22 -3.64 3.53
C ARG A 32 -7.28 -2.52 3.09
N LEU A 33 -5.96 -2.68 3.28
CA LEU A 33 -4.96 -1.72 2.79
C LEU A 33 -5.00 -1.59 1.26
N TYR A 34 -5.15 -2.71 0.55
CA TYR A 34 -5.28 -2.72 -0.91
C TYR A 34 -6.54 -1.95 -1.35
N GLU A 35 -7.71 -2.28 -0.81
CA GLU A 35 -8.98 -1.62 -1.14
C GLU A 35 -8.97 -0.11 -0.83
N GLU A 36 -8.44 0.28 0.33
CA GLU A 36 -8.37 1.68 0.77
C GLU A 36 -7.41 2.49 -0.10
N THR A 37 -6.30 1.88 -0.54
CA THR A 37 -5.37 2.52 -1.46
C THR A 37 -6.09 2.87 -2.76
N PHE A 38 -6.80 1.93 -3.38
CA PHE A 38 -7.50 2.16 -4.65
C PHE A 38 -8.65 3.16 -4.53
N HIS A 39 -9.44 3.12 -3.45
CA HIS A 39 -10.51 4.10 -3.22
C HIS A 39 -10.01 5.54 -3.15
N GLN A 40 -8.77 5.76 -2.74
CA GLN A 40 -8.19 7.10 -2.60
C GLN A 40 -7.47 7.59 -3.87
N LEU A 41 -7.36 6.77 -4.92
CA LEU A 41 -6.63 7.15 -6.14
C LEU A 41 -7.44 8.03 -7.09
N ASP A 42 -8.76 7.84 -7.16
CA ASP A 42 -9.61 8.40 -8.21
C ASP A 42 -9.58 9.95 -8.27
N ASP A 43 -9.36 10.62 -7.12
CA ASP A 43 -9.34 12.08 -7.03
C ASP A 43 -7.91 12.68 -7.03
N LEU A 44 -6.86 11.86 -7.12
CA LEU A 44 -5.47 12.32 -6.99
C LEU A 44 -4.80 12.59 -8.35
N PRO A 45 -3.86 13.55 -8.44
CA PRO A 45 -3.03 13.71 -9.61
C PRO A 45 -2.14 12.47 -9.83
N LEU A 46 -1.85 12.13 -11.09
CA LEU A 46 -1.18 10.88 -11.49
C LEU A 46 0.12 10.59 -10.73
N GLY A 47 0.95 11.62 -10.48
CA GLY A 47 2.19 11.45 -9.72
C GLY A 47 1.97 11.06 -8.26
N GLU A 48 0.89 11.54 -7.67
CA GLU A 48 0.50 11.23 -6.29
C GLU A 48 -0.17 9.85 -6.19
N GLN A 49 -0.94 9.45 -7.22
CA GLN A 49 -1.43 8.08 -7.36
C GLN A 49 -0.28 7.07 -7.38
N VAL A 50 0.75 7.31 -8.21
CA VAL A 50 1.94 6.46 -8.28
C VAL A 50 2.69 6.43 -6.95
N ALA A 51 2.83 7.56 -6.26
CA ALA A 51 3.48 7.60 -4.94
C ALA A 51 2.71 6.80 -3.89
N ARG A 52 1.38 6.91 -3.86
CA ARG A 52 0.48 6.15 -2.97
C ARG A 52 0.58 4.64 -3.22
N LEU A 53 0.51 4.21 -4.47
CA LEU A 53 0.64 2.81 -4.86
C LEU A 53 2.00 2.22 -4.47
N ASN A 54 3.09 2.96 -4.70
CA ASN A 54 4.43 2.53 -4.30
C ASN A 54 4.56 2.42 -2.77
N HIS A 55 4.02 3.38 -2.03
CA HIS A 55 4.01 3.37 -0.57
C HIS A 55 3.22 2.17 -0.01
N ALA A 56 2.01 1.93 -0.53
CA ALA A 56 1.21 0.77 -0.16
C ALA A 56 1.93 -0.56 -0.46
N ARG A 57 2.60 -0.65 -1.61
CA ARG A 57 3.41 -1.83 -1.98
C ARG A 57 4.51 -2.09 -0.95
N ASP A 58 5.23 -1.05 -0.55
CA ASP A 58 6.34 -1.20 0.39
C ASP A 58 5.83 -1.65 1.76
N ILE A 59 4.70 -1.11 2.23
CA ILE A 59 4.02 -1.56 3.45
C ILE A 59 3.63 -3.04 3.37
N ILE A 60 3.01 -3.46 2.26
CA ILE A 60 2.61 -4.86 2.05
C ILE A 60 3.84 -5.77 2.05
N ARG A 61 4.97 -5.34 1.45
CA ARG A 61 6.21 -6.10 1.47
C ARG A 61 6.81 -6.24 2.86
N GLU A 62 6.77 -5.19 3.68
CA GLU A 62 7.24 -5.23 5.08
C GLU A 62 6.40 -6.19 5.92
N ALA A 63 5.06 -6.16 5.77
CA ALA A 63 4.19 -7.11 6.43
C ALA A 63 4.36 -8.55 5.93
N ALA A 64 4.54 -8.76 4.62
CA ALA A 64 4.83 -10.08 4.05
C ALA A 64 6.16 -10.65 4.55
N ALA A 65 7.12 -9.78 4.87
CA ALA A 65 8.41 -10.15 5.47
C ALA A 65 8.31 -10.44 6.98
N GLY A 66 7.12 -10.30 7.59
CA GLY A 66 6.91 -10.46 9.02
C GLY A 66 7.54 -9.34 9.86
N ARG A 67 7.82 -8.17 9.25
CA ARG A 67 8.44 -7.01 9.92
C ARG A 67 7.42 -6.00 10.45
N THR A 68 6.13 -6.25 10.24
CA THR A 68 5.03 -5.36 10.61
C THR A 68 3.82 -6.18 10.99
N ASP A 69 3.23 -5.90 12.14
CA ASP A 69 2.03 -6.59 12.61
C ASP A 69 0.76 -6.04 11.94
N ALA A 70 -0.27 -6.88 11.82
CA ALA A 70 -1.56 -6.53 11.23
C ALA A 70 -2.21 -5.20 11.74
N PRO A 71 -2.09 -4.80 13.02
CA PRO A 71 -2.60 -3.51 13.50
C PRO A 71 -1.79 -2.30 13.00
N GLU A 72 -0.49 -2.47 12.74
CA GLU A 72 0.40 -1.40 12.29
C GLU A 72 0.18 -1.07 10.81
N LEU A 73 -0.24 -2.06 10.02
CA LEU A 73 -0.67 -1.86 8.63
C LEU A 73 -1.77 -0.80 8.48
N HIS A 74 -2.67 -0.70 9.47
CA HIS A 74 -3.76 0.28 9.51
C HIS A 74 -3.28 1.71 9.76
N MET A 75 -2.15 1.88 10.45
CA MET A 75 -1.59 3.20 10.71
C MET A 75 -0.75 3.72 9.54
N LEU A 76 -0.29 2.82 8.68
CA LEU A 76 0.57 3.13 7.55
C LEU A 76 -0.20 3.48 6.26
N SER A 77 -1.51 3.21 6.19
CA SER A 77 -2.38 3.49 5.03
C SER A 77 -2.67 4.98 4.76
N GLY A 78 -2.18 5.87 5.63
CA GLY A 78 -2.28 7.32 5.44
C GLY A 78 -1.48 7.86 4.24
N PRO A 79 -1.70 9.12 3.84
CA PRO A 79 -0.91 9.79 2.79
C PRO A 79 0.60 9.66 3.02
N PRO A 80 1.42 9.62 1.95
CA PRO A 80 2.88 9.63 2.10
C PRO A 80 3.30 10.88 2.92
N GLY A 81 3.67 10.66 4.19
CA GLY A 81 3.95 11.72 5.17
C GLY A 81 3.07 11.70 6.43
N SER A 82 1.92 11.03 6.39
CA SER A 82 1.10 10.74 7.56
C SER A 82 1.64 9.52 8.30
N ARG A 83 2.83 9.66 8.91
CA ARG A 83 3.18 8.82 10.05
C ARG A 83 2.29 9.25 11.21
N ILE A 84 1.04 8.79 11.25
CA ILE A 84 0.27 8.86 12.49
C ILE A 84 0.91 7.82 13.41
N GLY A 85 1.69 8.33 14.35
CA GLY A 85 2.66 7.55 15.10
C GLY A 85 2.04 6.41 15.90
N ALA A 86 2.74 5.27 15.89
CA ALA A 86 2.81 4.37 17.01
C ALA A 86 4.15 4.60 17.73
N LEU A 87 4.21 5.68 18.52
CA LEU A 87 5.08 5.72 19.70
C LEU A 87 4.15 5.49 20.91
N ARG A 88 3.95 4.22 21.28
CA ARG A 88 3.96 3.80 22.68
C ARG A 88 3.95 2.30 22.84
#